data_AF-A0A9P8FVP0-F1
#
_entry.id   AF-A0A9P8FVP0-F1
#
_cell.length_a   1.000
_cell.length_b   1.000
_cell.length_c   1.000
_cell.angle_alpha   90.00
_cell.angle_beta   90.00
_cell.angle_gamma   90.00
#
_symmetry.space_group_name_H-M   'P 1'
#
loop_
_entity.id
_entity.type
_entity.pdbx_description
1 polymer ?
#
loop_
_entity_poly.entity_id
_entity_poly.type
_entity_poly.pdbx_seq_one_letter_code
_entity_poly.pdbx_strand_id
1 'polypeptide(L)'
;MTDVPEHMTDFVTAMQQVYQFPMTVDDKLDWKPPPMKDGHLGRYLWTDAFGVLNFITLFKETKQPHFLALAAILVETVHEILGRTRDQSARLPGASDQSPLSGGLRIGKNEALGADGDGQYHHYLTLWMFALNRLAIATGEMGYNDQAISLAKAIHPAFVYQRDALHPRVVWKMSMDLSRPHSRGEGNLDPMNGLVTYRLLQQTCGNPRTLQHEIDDYQKVVDTKWKAYTSSDTLDLGMALWAAHWYSDQDEWSKGLADAALRDMRIVFHETHYLDVPIAQRLAFREFGTCLGIGVYPTHDLEPVAGQIIAAWEKAGRVPIPTRNSELESLEPIDLVMYAAASRPGAFQKDYLN
;
A
#
# COMPACT_ATOMS: atom_id res chain seq x y z
N MET A 1 23.11 -19.15 -9.91
CA MET A 1 22.87 -17.97 -9.07
C MET A 1 22.23 -16.95 -9.98
N THR A 2 21.01 -16.54 -9.64
CA THR A 2 20.34 -15.46 -10.33
C THR A 2 21.15 -14.18 -10.15
N ASP A 3 21.55 -13.51 -11.24
CA ASP A 3 22.23 -12.22 -11.17
C ASP A 3 21.24 -11.16 -10.70
N VAL A 4 21.06 -11.07 -9.39
CA VAL A 4 20.39 -9.92 -8.75
C VAL A 4 21.38 -8.75 -8.84
N PRO A 5 20.99 -7.61 -9.42
CA PRO A 5 21.85 -6.43 -9.44
C PRO A 5 22.30 -6.06 -8.02
N GLU A 6 23.54 -5.61 -7.85
CA GLU A 6 24.11 -5.24 -6.54
C GLU A 6 23.22 -4.23 -5.80
N HIS A 7 22.62 -3.29 -6.53
CA HIS A 7 21.73 -2.28 -5.97
C HIS A 7 20.40 -2.84 -5.43
N MET A 8 20.09 -4.12 -5.69
CA MET A 8 18.91 -4.85 -5.25
C MET A 8 19.20 -5.89 -4.15
N THR A 9 20.45 -6.02 -3.69
CA THR A 9 20.84 -7.06 -2.71
C THR A 9 20.06 -6.94 -1.40
N ASP A 10 20.00 -5.77 -0.78
CA ASP A 10 19.28 -5.60 0.49
C ASP A 10 17.76 -5.67 0.31
N PHE A 11 17.25 -5.21 -0.83
CA PHE A 11 15.85 -5.36 -1.23
C PHE A 11 15.44 -6.83 -1.24
N VAL A 12 16.20 -7.67 -1.95
CA VAL A 12 15.91 -9.11 -2.04
C VAL A 12 16.09 -9.77 -0.68
N THR A 13 17.12 -9.40 0.07
CA THR A 13 17.40 -9.93 1.41
C THR A 13 16.21 -9.71 2.35
N ALA A 14 15.65 -8.50 2.36
CA ALA A 14 14.49 -8.16 3.18
C ALA A 14 13.24 -8.93 2.73
N MET A 15 12.95 -8.95 1.42
CA MET A 15 11.82 -9.69 0.86
C MET A 15 11.90 -11.21 1.14
N GLN A 16 13.11 -11.78 1.17
CA GLN A 16 13.33 -13.19 1.48
C GLN A 16 12.97 -13.53 2.94
N GLN A 17 13.14 -12.59 3.88
CA GLN A 17 12.74 -12.80 5.27
C GLN A 17 11.21 -12.96 5.41
N VAL A 18 10.43 -12.28 4.57
CA VAL A 18 8.96 -12.31 4.61
C VAL A 18 8.39 -13.45 3.79
N TYR A 19 8.85 -13.60 2.55
CA TYR A 19 8.16 -14.41 1.55
C TYR A 19 8.88 -15.73 1.20
N GLN A 20 10.15 -15.90 1.55
CA GLN A 20 10.92 -17.14 1.33
C GLN A 20 10.73 -17.72 -0.08
N PHE A 21 10.75 -16.85 -1.09
CA PHE A 21 10.40 -17.21 -2.46
C PHE A 21 11.59 -17.81 -3.21
N PRO A 22 11.36 -18.71 -4.18
CA PRO A 22 12.44 -19.25 -5.00
C PRO A 22 13.07 -18.15 -5.88
N MET A 23 14.40 -18.07 -5.89
CA MET A 23 15.17 -17.13 -6.74
C MET A 23 15.38 -17.65 -8.16
N THR A 24 15.21 -18.95 -8.38
CA THR A 24 15.28 -19.65 -9.67
C THR A 24 14.09 -20.58 -9.79
N VAL A 25 13.66 -20.89 -11.01
CA VAL A 25 12.60 -21.86 -11.27
C VAL A 25 13.20 -22.99 -12.10
N ASP A 26 13.12 -24.22 -11.58
CA ASP A 26 13.70 -25.39 -12.23
C ASP A 26 12.73 -26.02 -13.25
N ASP A 27 11.46 -26.27 -12.88
CA ASP A 27 10.40 -26.78 -13.81
C ASP A 27 8.94 -26.61 -13.31
N LYS A 28 8.71 -26.45 -12.00
CA LYS A 28 7.38 -26.17 -11.41
C LYS A 28 7.48 -25.14 -10.29
N LEU A 29 6.69 -24.08 -10.38
CA LEU A 29 6.56 -23.09 -9.32
C LEU A 29 5.43 -23.50 -8.36
N ASP A 30 5.76 -24.26 -7.31
CA ASP A 30 4.83 -24.67 -6.23
C ASP A 30 5.09 -23.88 -4.94
N TRP A 31 5.38 -22.59 -5.08
CA TRP A 31 5.59 -21.71 -3.95
C TRP A 31 4.25 -21.28 -3.36
N LYS A 32 4.17 -21.25 -2.03
CA LYS A 32 3.08 -20.61 -1.29
C LYS A 32 3.71 -19.62 -0.32
N PRO A 33 3.19 -18.38 -0.21
CA PRO A 33 3.72 -17.43 0.75
C PRO A 33 3.62 -18.04 2.16
N PRO A 34 4.72 -18.05 2.93
CA PRO A 34 4.70 -18.53 4.30
C PRO A 34 3.77 -17.65 5.15
N PRO A 35 3.14 -18.20 6.20
CA PRO A 35 2.26 -17.41 7.04
C PRO A 35 3.05 -16.38 7.85
N MET A 36 2.61 -15.11 7.79
CA MET A 36 3.09 -14.06 8.69
C MET A 36 2.55 -14.27 10.10
N LYS A 37 3.35 -13.98 11.14
CA LYS A 37 2.91 -14.13 12.54
C LYS A 37 1.73 -13.21 12.90
N ASP A 38 1.68 -12.03 12.29
CA ASP A 38 0.75 -10.95 12.68
C ASP A 38 -0.47 -10.84 11.76
N GLY A 39 -0.60 -11.79 10.85
CA GLY A 39 -1.75 -11.95 9.97
C GLY A 39 -2.63 -13.10 10.43
N HIS A 40 -3.92 -12.87 10.51
CA HIS A 40 -4.90 -13.93 10.70
C HIS A 40 -4.85 -14.89 9.51
N LEU A 41 -4.46 -16.15 9.77
CA LEU A 41 -4.10 -17.15 8.76
C LEU A 41 -2.92 -16.74 7.88
N GLY A 42 -2.01 -15.92 8.42
CA GLY A 42 -0.73 -15.61 7.80
C GLY A 42 -0.72 -14.46 6.80
N ARG A 43 -1.84 -13.75 6.59
CA ARG A 43 -1.95 -12.65 5.61
C ARG A 43 -2.33 -11.33 6.24
N TYR A 44 -1.78 -10.25 5.70
CA TYR A 44 -2.03 -8.88 6.15
C TYR A 44 -2.03 -7.93 4.95
N LEU A 45 -3.19 -7.35 4.64
CA LEU A 45 -3.47 -6.77 3.32
C LEU A 45 -2.48 -5.67 2.89
N TRP A 46 -2.06 -4.80 3.82
CA TRP A 46 -1.08 -3.75 3.51
C TRP A 46 0.30 -4.33 3.17
N THR A 47 0.81 -5.23 4.02
CA THR A 47 2.10 -5.90 3.81
C THR A 47 2.11 -6.61 2.46
N ASP A 48 1.00 -7.26 2.13
CA ASP A 48 0.85 -8.02 0.92
C ASP A 48 0.68 -7.17 -0.34
N ALA A 49 0.07 -6.00 -0.24
CA ALA A 49 0.06 -5.03 -1.34
C ALA A 49 1.49 -4.57 -1.68
N PHE A 50 2.30 -4.27 -0.66
CA PHE A 50 3.74 -4.00 -0.84
C PHE A 50 4.46 -5.22 -1.43
N GLY A 51 4.17 -6.44 -0.96
CA GLY A 51 4.75 -7.66 -1.50
C GLY A 51 4.52 -7.83 -3.00
N VAL A 52 3.29 -7.62 -3.49
CA VAL A 52 2.95 -7.65 -4.92
C VAL A 52 3.76 -6.59 -5.70
N LEU A 53 3.77 -5.34 -5.22
CA LEU A 53 4.51 -4.24 -5.85
C LEU A 53 6.02 -4.49 -5.88
N ASN A 54 6.55 -5.11 -4.83
CA ASN A 54 7.97 -5.47 -4.73
C ASN A 54 8.33 -6.62 -5.69
N PHE A 55 7.46 -7.62 -5.87
CA PHE A 55 7.66 -8.64 -6.90
C PHE A 55 7.62 -8.07 -8.32
N ILE A 56 6.72 -7.13 -8.60
CA ILE A 56 6.68 -6.41 -9.88
C ILE A 56 7.99 -5.63 -10.10
N THR A 57 8.52 -5.01 -9.05
CA THR A 57 9.82 -4.33 -9.08
C THR A 57 10.95 -5.32 -9.38
N LEU A 58 11.00 -6.48 -8.72
CA LEU A 58 11.99 -7.53 -9.03
C LEU A 58 11.90 -8.03 -10.47
N PHE A 59 10.69 -8.17 -11.02
CA PHE A 59 10.51 -8.48 -12.43
C PHE A 59 11.15 -7.40 -13.32
N LYS A 60 10.87 -6.11 -13.09
CA LYS A 60 11.40 -5.03 -13.94
C LYS A 60 12.92 -4.91 -13.81
N GLU A 61 13.50 -5.07 -12.61
CA GLU A 61 14.93 -4.95 -12.35
C GLU A 61 15.75 -6.14 -12.87
N THR A 62 15.21 -7.36 -12.79
CA THR A 62 15.94 -8.58 -13.15
C THR A 62 15.52 -9.19 -14.50
N LYS A 63 14.41 -8.73 -15.07
CA LYS A 63 13.77 -9.28 -16.29
C LYS A 63 13.33 -10.74 -16.17
N GLN A 64 13.12 -11.24 -14.95
CA GLN A 64 12.75 -12.63 -14.74
C GLN A 64 11.24 -12.81 -14.53
N PRO A 65 10.53 -13.49 -15.45
CA PRO A 65 9.08 -13.54 -15.47
C PRO A 65 8.48 -14.29 -14.26
N HIS A 66 9.24 -15.17 -13.60
CA HIS A 66 8.74 -15.89 -12.44
C HIS A 66 8.35 -14.97 -11.27
N PHE A 67 8.92 -13.77 -11.17
CA PHE A 67 8.49 -12.80 -10.16
C PHE A 67 7.06 -12.31 -10.38
N LEU A 68 6.58 -12.20 -11.63
CA LEU A 68 5.17 -11.93 -11.89
C LEU A 68 4.27 -13.11 -11.53
N ALA A 69 4.75 -14.34 -11.73
CA ALA A 69 4.03 -15.53 -11.29
C ALA A 69 3.93 -15.59 -9.75
N LEU A 70 4.99 -15.23 -9.02
CA LEU A 70 4.96 -15.08 -7.56
C LEU A 70 3.99 -13.99 -7.10
N ALA A 71 3.95 -12.84 -7.79
CA ALA A 71 2.96 -11.79 -7.53
C ALA A 71 1.52 -12.29 -7.73
N ALA A 72 1.26 -13.03 -8.81
CA ALA A 72 -0.05 -13.62 -9.09
C ALA A 72 -0.47 -14.64 -8.01
N ILE A 73 0.43 -15.56 -7.62
CA ILE A 73 0.17 -16.52 -6.52
C ILE A 73 -0.13 -15.77 -5.21
N LEU A 74 0.58 -14.68 -4.93
CA LEU A 74 0.36 -13.87 -3.74
C LEU A 74 -1.04 -13.23 -3.75
N VAL A 75 -1.46 -12.71 -4.91
CA VAL A 75 -2.80 -12.15 -5.16
C VAL A 75 -3.89 -13.19 -4.94
N GLU A 76 -3.79 -14.37 -5.56
CA GLU A 76 -4.75 -15.47 -5.37
C GLU A 76 -4.84 -15.86 -3.90
N THR A 77 -3.70 -15.98 -3.23
CA THR A 77 -3.66 -16.33 -1.80
C THR A 77 -4.32 -15.25 -0.92
N VAL A 78 -4.24 -13.95 -1.30
CA VAL A 78 -4.97 -12.88 -0.57
C VAL A 78 -6.45 -13.06 -0.77
N HIS A 79 -6.90 -13.26 -2.00
CA HIS A 79 -8.31 -13.33 -2.33
C HIS A 79 -8.98 -14.54 -1.67
N GLU A 80 -8.28 -15.66 -1.57
CA GLU A 80 -8.76 -16.83 -0.83
C GLU A 80 -8.80 -16.59 0.68
N ILE A 81 -7.77 -16.02 1.28
CA ILE A 81 -7.73 -15.88 2.74
C ILE A 81 -8.54 -14.67 3.21
N LEU A 82 -8.25 -13.48 2.68
CA LEU A 82 -8.82 -12.20 3.12
C LEU A 82 -10.14 -11.84 2.42
N GLY A 83 -10.47 -12.46 1.28
CA GLY A 83 -11.77 -12.35 0.62
C GLY A 83 -12.84 -13.29 1.17
N ARG A 84 -12.52 -14.04 2.23
CA ARG A 84 -13.41 -14.95 2.95
C ARG A 84 -13.67 -14.49 4.37
N THR A 85 -14.74 -15.02 4.96
CA THR A 85 -14.99 -15.01 6.40
C THR A 85 -13.80 -15.60 7.16
N ARG A 86 -13.64 -15.23 8.43
CA ARG A 86 -12.45 -15.61 9.23
C ARG A 86 -12.31 -17.13 9.36
N ASP A 87 -13.41 -17.86 9.50
CA ASP A 87 -13.42 -19.33 9.54
C ASP A 87 -13.28 -20.01 8.16
N GLN A 88 -13.10 -19.20 7.10
CA GLN A 88 -12.96 -19.63 5.69
C GLN A 88 -14.21 -20.31 5.10
N SER A 89 -15.31 -20.37 5.84
CA SER A 89 -16.52 -21.12 5.47
C SER A 89 -17.25 -20.53 4.25
N ALA A 90 -17.16 -19.22 4.05
CA ALA A 90 -17.81 -18.51 2.96
C ALA A 90 -17.00 -17.30 2.48
N ARG A 91 -17.26 -16.85 1.23
CA ARG A 91 -16.85 -15.52 0.75
C ARG A 91 -17.47 -14.42 1.60
N LEU A 92 -16.86 -13.23 1.60
CA LEU A 92 -17.45 -12.06 2.28
C LEU A 92 -18.83 -11.71 1.67
N PRO A 93 -19.76 -11.12 2.46
CA PRO A 93 -21.08 -10.75 1.96
C PRO A 93 -21.01 -9.91 0.69
N GLY A 94 -21.74 -10.31 -0.35
CA GLY A 94 -21.71 -9.68 -1.68
C GLY A 94 -20.72 -10.31 -2.68
N ALA A 95 -19.76 -11.13 -2.22
CA ALA A 95 -18.82 -11.84 -3.08
C ALA A 95 -19.29 -13.27 -3.44
N SER A 96 -18.74 -13.78 -4.55
CA SER A 96 -18.88 -15.15 -5.05
C SER A 96 -17.55 -15.63 -5.62
N ASP A 97 -17.42 -16.91 -5.99
CA ASP A 97 -16.18 -17.38 -6.62
C ASP A 97 -15.93 -16.74 -8.00
N GLN A 98 -16.98 -16.33 -8.71
CA GLN A 98 -16.88 -15.60 -9.98
C GLN A 98 -16.63 -14.09 -9.79
N SER A 99 -16.88 -13.56 -8.58
CA SER A 99 -16.66 -12.15 -8.25
C SER A 99 -16.14 -12.04 -6.81
N PRO A 100 -14.89 -12.51 -6.56
CA PRO A 100 -14.37 -12.73 -5.21
C PRO A 100 -14.16 -11.44 -4.41
N LEU A 101 -14.07 -10.30 -5.09
CA LEU A 101 -13.82 -8.99 -4.50
C LEU A 101 -15.08 -8.14 -4.28
N SER A 102 -16.26 -8.63 -4.67
CA SER A 102 -17.53 -7.88 -4.54
C SER A 102 -18.02 -7.70 -3.10
N GLY A 103 -17.34 -8.31 -2.12
CA GLY A 103 -17.55 -8.10 -0.69
C GLY A 103 -16.40 -7.37 0.01
N GLY A 104 -15.42 -6.87 -0.77
CA GLY A 104 -14.21 -6.28 -0.23
C GLY A 104 -13.15 -7.30 0.18
N LEU A 105 -12.19 -6.86 1.00
CA LEU A 105 -11.13 -7.71 1.58
C LEU A 105 -10.94 -7.33 3.05
N ARG A 106 -10.76 -8.35 3.90
CA ARG A 106 -10.39 -8.14 5.29
C ARG A 106 -8.98 -7.56 5.41
N ILE A 107 -8.73 -6.86 6.51
CA ILE A 107 -7.39 -6.38 6.87
C ILE A 107 -6.45 -7.56 7.14
N GLY A 108 -6.96 -8.58 7.84
CA GLY A 108 -6.16 -9.74 8.26
C GLY A 108 -5.60 -9.62 9.67
N LYS A 109 -6.21 -8.83 10.56
CA LYS A 109 -5.76 -8.75 11.96
C LYS A 109 -6.11 -10.02 12.76
N ASN A 110 -5.23 -10.40 13.68
CA ASN A 110 -5.42 -11.56 14.55
C ASN A 110 -6.65 -11.40 15.44
N GLU A 111 -6.89 -10.22 16.00
CA GLU A 111 -8.07 -9.92 16.80
C GLU A 111 -9.31 -9.77 15.92
N ALA A 112 -10.39 -10.49 16.22
CA ALA A 112 -11.62 -10.45 15.43
C ALA A 112 -12.47 -9.18 15.68
N LEU A 113 -12.38 -8.61 16.89
CA LEU A 113 -13.25 -7.54 17.38
C LEU A 113 -12.42 -6.42 18.02
N GLY A 114 -13.05 -5.28 18.25
CA GLY A 114 -12.44 -4.10 18.85
C GLY A 114 -12.16 -2.99 17.83
N ALA A 115 -11.78 -1.81 18.32
CA ALA A 115 -11.38 -0.69 17.47
C ALA A 115 -10.19 -1.07 16.57
N ASP A 116 -9.28 -1.87 17.11
CA ASP A 116 -8.12 -2.43 16.42
C ASP A 116 -8.34 -3.83 15.88
N GLY A 117 -9.54 -4.40 15.93
CA GLY A 117 -9.81 -5.74 15.38
C GLY A 117 -9.79 -5.76 13.83
N ASP A 118 -10.07 -6.91 13.27
CA ASP A 118 -10.26 -7.09 11.84
C ASP A 118 -11.45 -6.27 11.31
N GLY A 119 -11.58 -6.18 10.00
CA GLY A 119 -12.53 -5.29 9.33
C GLY A 119 -12.04 -5.00 7.93
N GLN A 120 -12.42 -3.86 7.38
CA GLN A 120 -11.92 -3.38 6.09
C GLN A 120 -11.44 -1.93 6.23
N TYR A 121 -10.18 -1.67 5.86
CA TYR A 121 -9.62 -0.32 5.82
C TYR A 121 -9.68 0.25 4.41
N HIS A 122 -10.14 1.48 4.28
CA HIS A 122 -10.23 2.17 2.99
C HIS A 122 -8.87 2.22 2.30
N HIS A 123 -7.85 2.80 2.96
CA HIS A 123 -6.51 2.94 2.38
C HIS A 123 -5.81 1.60 2.10
N TYR A 124 -6.15 0.51 2.81
CA TYR A 124 -5.59 -0.82 2.51
C TYR A 124 -6.20 -1.37 1.22
N LEU A 125 -7.51 -1.20 1.05
CA LEU A 125 -8.22 -1.61 -0.15
C LEU A 125 -7.76 -0.80 -1.36
N THR A 126 -7.58 0.52 -1.24
CA THR A 126 -7.08 1.34 -2.35
C THR A 126 -5.63 0.99 -2.70
N LEU A 127 -4.76 0.72 -1.72
CA LEU A 127 -3.41 0.26 -2.00
C LEU A 127 -3.40 -1.12 -2.68
N TRP A 128 -4.32 -2.01 -2.30
CA TRP A 128 -4.48 -3.30 -2.98
C TRP A 128 -4.98 -3.14 -4.42
N MET A 129 -5.97 -2.28 -4.66
CA MET A 129 -6.42 -1.93 -6.02
C MET A 129 -5.26 -1.39 -6.86
N PHE A 130 -4.43 -0.52 -6.28
CA PHE A 130 -3.22 -0.03 -6.91
C PHE A 130 -2.27 -1.18 -7.26
N ALA A 131 -1.99 -2.10 -6.34
CA ALA A 131 -1.14 -3.27 -6.61
C ALA A 131 -1.67 -4.13 -7.77
N LEU A 132 -2.98 -4.38 -7.82
CA LEU A 132 -3.64 -5.10 -8.92
C LEU A 132 -3.52 -4.35 -10.25
N ASN A 133 -3.68 -3.03 -10.25
CA ASN A 133 -3.47 -2.19 -11.44
C ASN A 133 -2.04 -2.28 -11.96
N ARG A 134 -1.05 -2.18 -11.07
CA ARG A 134 0.37 -2.33 -11.46
C ARG A 134 0.66 -3.73 -11.99
N LEU A 135 0.06 -4.76 -11.41
CA LEU A 135 0.18 -6.12 -11.90
C LEU A 135 -0.42 -6.26 -13.31
N ALA A 136 -1.59 -5.70 -13.57
CA ALA A 136 -2.23 -5.69 -14.89
C ALA A 136 -1.31 -5.09 -15.97
N ILE A 137 -0.66 -3.97 -15.65
CA ILE A 137 0.28 -3.31 -16.56
C ILE A 137 1.52 -4.18 -16.78
N ALA A 138 2.09 -4.74 -15.71
CA ALA A 138 3.32 -5.53 -15.80
C ALA A 138 3.14 -6.86 -16.55
N THR A 139 1.97 -7.51 -16.42
CA THR A 139 1.65 -8.77 -17.10
C THR A 139 1.01 -8.58 -18.48
N GLY A 140 0.39 -7.43 -18.72
CA GLY A 140 -0.50 -7.21 -19.86
C GLY A 140 -1.89 -7.85 -19.69
N GLU A 141 -2.19 -8.43 -18.52
CA GLU A 141 -3.46 -9.09 -18.23
C GLU A 141 -4.44 -8.12 -17.56
N MET A 142 -5.34 -7.55 -18.36
CA MET A 142 -6.32 -6.55 -17.89
C MET A 142 -7.27 -7.06 -16.81
N GLY A 143 -7.42 -8.38 -16.65
CA GLY A 143 -8.25 -8.99 -15.62
C GLY A 143 -7.91 -8.54 -14.20
N TYR A 144 -6.64 -8.23 -13.89
CA TYR A 144 -6.28 -7.69 -12.57
C TYR A 144 -6.83 -6.27 -12.36
N ASN A 145 -6.84 -5.42 -13.40
CA ASN A 145 -7.44 -4.10 -13.32
C ASN A 145 -8.97 -4.18 -13.23
N ASP A 146 -9.59 -5.14 -13.92
CA ASP A 146 -11.03 -5.39 -13.82
C ASP A 146 -11.43 -5.84 -12.41
N GLN A 147 -10.63 -6.68 -11.77
CA GLN A 147 -10.78 -7.04 -10.36
C GLN A 147 -10.67 -5.82 -9.44
N ALA A 148 -9.69 -4.93 -9.66
CA ALA A 148 -9.55 -3.70 -8.90
C ALA A 148 -10.76 -2.76 -9.06
N ILE A 149 -11.31 -2.64 -10.28
CA ILE A 149 -12.53 -1.88 -10.56
C ILE A 149 -13.74 -2.51 -9.88
N SER A 150 -13.85 -3.84 -9.89
CA SER A 150 -14.92 -4.57 -9.19
C SER A 150 -14.86 -4.31 -7.69
N LEU A 151 -13.66 -4.35 -7.10
CA LEU A 151 -13.44 -4.01 -5.69
C LEU A 151 -13.83 -2.56 -5.38
N ALA A 152 -13.41 -1.62 -6.23
CA ALA A 152 -13.73 -0.19 -6.09
C ALA A 152 -15.25 0.05 -6.06
N LYS A 153 -15.99 -0.53 -7.00
CA LYS A 153 -17.46 -0.43 -7.08
C LYS A 153 -18.15 -1.04 -5.87
N ALA A 154 -17.65 -2.18 -5.39
CA ALA A 154 -18.24 -2.90 -4.28
C ALA A 154 -18.13 -2.14 -2.95
N ILE A 155 -16.97 -1.55 -2.68
CA ILE A 155 -16.68 -0.95 -1.38
C ILE A 155 -17.08 0.54 -1.31
N HIS A 156 -17.11 1.26 -2.44
CA HIS A 156 -17.37 2.71 -2.45
C HIS A 156 -18.66 3.12 -1.72
N PRO A 157 -19.83 2.48 -1.91
CA PRO A 157 -21.06 2.87 -1.22
C PRO A 157 -21.01 2.70 0.31
N ALA A 158 -20.13 1.85 0.82
CA ALA A 158 -19.95 1.61 2.25
C ALA A 158 -18.99 2.64 2.88
N PHE A 159 -17.95 3.02 2.14
CA PHE A 159 -16.90 3.93 2.61
C PHE A 159 -17.20 5.42 2.35
N VAL A 160 -17.99 5.75 1.32
CA VAL A 160 -18.32 7.13 0.95
C VAL A 160 -19.81 7.36 1.10
N TYR A 161 -20.20 8.20 2.06
CA TYR A 161 -21.60 8.48 2.39
C TYR A 161 -21.95 9.96 2.18
N GLN A 162 -23.26 10.25 2.12
CA GLN A 162 -23.78 11.58 1.75
C GLN A 162 -23.27 12.06 0.37
N ARG A 163 -23.24 11.16 -0.62
CA ARG A 163 -22.70 11.39 -1.97
C ARG A 163 -23.37 12.54 -2.74
N ASP A 164 -24.65 12.77 -2.47
CA ASP A 164 -25.42 13.89 -3.06
C ASP A 164 -25.16 15.24 -2.37
N ALA A 165 -24.44 15.27 -1.25
CA ALA A 165 -24.07 16.50 -0.57
C ALA A 165 -22.91 17.21 -1.28
N LEU A 166 -22.76 18.52 -1.01
CA LEU A 166 -21.62 19.31 -1.50
C LEU A 166 -20.27 18.75 -1.01
N HIS A 167 -20.25 18.16 0.17
CA HIS A 167 -19.07 17.57 0.77
C HIS A 167 -19.42 16.16 1.28
N PRO A 168 -19.25 15.13 0.45
CA PRO A 168 -19.32 13.75 0.90
C PRO A 168 -18.36 13.49 2.07
N ARG A 169 -18.52 12.34 2.71
CA ARG A 169 -17.69 11.94 3.85
C ARG A 169 -17.12 10.57 3.58
N VAL A 170 -15.84 10.38 3.90
CA VAL A 170 -15.16 9.09 3.80
C VAL A 170 -14.96 8.51 5.19
N VAL A 171 -15.23 7.20 5.33
CA VAL A 171 -14.97 6.44 6.54
C VAL A 171 -13.61 5.78 6.42
N TRP A 172 -12.80 5.79 7.47
CA TRP A 172 -11.50 5.10 7.42
C TRP A 172 -11.59 3.57 7.56
N LYS A 173 -12.57 3.08 8.34
CA LYS A 173 -12.75 1.66 8.67
C LYS A 173 -14.21 1.21 8.73
N MET A 174 -14.49 0.11 8.03
CA MET A 174 -15.76 -0.62 8.08
C MET A 174 -15.62 -1.97 8.77
N SER A 175 -16.73 -2.52 9.26
CA SER A 175 -16.81 -3.92 9.68
C SER A 175 -16.50 -4.87 8.51
N MET A 176 -16.17 -6.13 8.81
CA MET A 176 -15.79 -7.12 7.79
C MET A 176 -16.86 -7.35 6.71
N ASP A 177 -18.13 -7.20 7.07
CA ASP A 177 -19.31 -7.35 6.20
C ASP A 177 -19.76 -6.02 5.56
N LEU A 178 -19.00 -4.92 5.75
CA LEU A 178 -19.31 -3.58 5.29
C LEU A 178 -20.62 -2.97 5.83
N SER A 179 -21.27 -3.61 6.82
CA SER A 179 -22.59 -3.19 7.30
C SER A 179 -22.55 -1.96 8.21
N ARG A 180 -21.41 -1.68 8.86
CA ARG A 180 -21.29 -0.54 9.79
C ARG A 180 -19.89 0.08 9.81
N PRO A 181 -19.79 1.41 9.96
CA PRO A 181 -18.53 2.06 10.25
C PRO A 181 -18.07 1.73 11.68
N HIS A 182 -16.78 1.46 11.85
CA HIS A 182 -16.21 1.27 13.20
C HIS A 182 -16.07 2.59 13.95
N SER A 183 -15.82 3.67 13.22
CA SER A 183 -16.01 5.04 13.71
C SER A 183 -16.27 5.96 12.53
N ARG A 184 -16.78 7.17 12.80
CA ARG A 184 -17.08 8.18 11.77
C ARG A 184 -15.87 9.04 11.39
N GLY A 185 -14.67 8.61 11.77
CA GLY A 185 -13.43 9.28 11.39
C GLY A 185 -13.11 9.07 9.92
N GLU A 186 -12.25 9.93 9.39
CA GLU A 186 -11.70 9.87 8.04
C GLU A 186 -10.18 9.85 8.17
N GLY A 187 -9.47 8.96 7.47
CA GLY A 187 -8.02 9.01 7.38
C GLY A 187 -7.58 10.27 6.64
N ASN A 188 -6.44 10.84 7.01
CA ASN A 188 -5.99 12.12 6.44
C ASN A 188 -5.88 12.04 4.90
N LEU A 189 -5.44 10.89 4.37
CA LEU A 189 -5.23 10.66 2.95
C LEU A 189 -6.28 9.80 2.26
N ASP A 190 -7.28 9.26 2.99
CA ASP A 190 -8.25 8.32 2.40
C ASP A 190 -8.92 8.89 1.13
N PRO A 191 -9.42 10.16 1.11
CA PRO A 191 -10.02 10.70 -0.11
C PRO A 191 -9.04 10.87 -1.26
N MET A 192 -7.79 11.29 -0.98
CA MET A 192 -6.75 11.49 -1.98
C MET A 192 -6.29 10.16 -2.58
N ASN A 193 -6.08 9.14 -1.73
CA ASN A 193 -5.74 7.79 -2.16
C ASN A 193 -6.86 7.17 -3.01
N GLY A 194 -8.12 7.38 -2.62
CA GLY A 194 -9.29 6.99 -3.40
C GLY A 194 -9.30 7.64 -4.78
N LEU A 195 -9.16 8.96 -4.83
CA LEU A 195 -9.15 9.74 -6.08
C LEU A 195 -8.03 9.28 -7.02
N VAL A 196 -6.80 9.19 -6.52
CA VAL A 196 -5.64 8.79 -7.34
C VAL A 196 -5.83 7.38 -7.87
N THR A 197 -6.14 6.44 -6.98
CA THR A 197 -6.30 5.03 -7.37
C THR A 197 -7.40 4.87 -8.41
N TYR A 198 -8.57 5.47 -8.21
CA TYR A 198 -9.70 5.27 -9.13
C TYR A 198 -9.43 5.89 -10.50
N ARG A 199 -8.72 7.03 -10.56
CA ARG A 199 -8.25 7.61 -11.82
C ARG A 199 -7.25 6.70 -12.53
N LEU A 200 -6.30 6.09 -11.81
CA LEU A 200 -5.38 5.10 -12.40
C LEU A 200 -6.13 3.89 -12.97
N LEU A 201 -7.11 3.34 -12.23
CA LEU A 201 -7.94 2.23 -12.71
C LEU A 201 -8.71 2.60 -13.99
N GLN A 202 -9.30 3.81 -14.03
CA GLN A 202 -10.03 4.34 -15.17
C GLN A 202 -9.10 4.54 -16.38
N GLN A 203 -7.92 5.11 -16.18
CA GLN A 203 -6.91 5.32 -17.20
C GLN A 203 -6.45 3.98 -17.82
N THR A 204 -6.13 3.00 -16.98
CA THR A 204 -5.69 1.68 -17.44
C THR A 204 -6.76 0.94 -18.24
N CYS A 205 -8.04 1.04 -17.88
CA CYS A 205 -9.11 0.43 -18.67
C CYS A 205 -9.49 1.20 -19.96
N GLY A 206 -8.99 2.42 -20.14
CA GLY A 206 -9.24 3.24 -21.34
C GLY A 206 -10.69 3.71 -21.52
N ASN A 207 -11.55 3.56 -20.50
CA ASN A 207 -12.96 3.95 -20.57
C ASN A 207 -13.27 5.06 -19.54
N PRO A 208 -13.48 6.32 -19.98
CA PRO A 208 -13.74 7.44 -19.07
C PRO A 208 -15.07 7.35 -18.33
N ARG A 209 -15.97 6.43 -18.69
CA ARG A 209 -17.23 6.23 -17.94
C ARG A 209 -17.05 5.30 -16.74
N THR A 210 -15.98 4.52 -16.70
CA THR A 210 -15.70 3.60 -15.60
C THR A 210 -15.33 4.38 -14.35
N LEU A 211 -16.02 4.13 -13.23
CA LEU A 211 -15.80 4.80 -11.93
C LEU A 211 -16.05 6.32 -11.93
N GLN A 212 -16.74 6.88 -12.95
CA GLN A 212 -16.90 8.34 -13.07
C GLN A 212 -17.58 8.94 -11.83
N HIS A 213 -18.69 8.37 -11.37
CA HIS A 213 -19.41 8.89 -10.21
C HIS A 213 -18.59 8.78 -8.92
N GLU A 214 -17.85 7.68 -8.76
CA GLU A 214 -17.00 7.47 -7.60
C GLU A 214 -15.81 8.44 -7.58
N ILE A 215 -15.23 8.74 -8.73
CA ILE A 215 -14.19 9.76 -8.90
C ILE A 215 -14.75 11.15 -8.57
N ASP A 216 -15.95 11.48 -9.06
CA ASP A 216 -16.60 12.77 -8.77
C ASP A 216 -16.86 12.95 -7.26
N ASP A 217 -17.23 11.88 -6.56
CA ASP A 217 -17.42 11.92 -5.11
C ASP A 217 -16.13 12.23 -4.37
N TYR A 218 -15.01 11.58 -4.72
CA TYR A 218 -13.71 11.91 -4.10
C TYR A 218 -13.25 13.32 -4.46
N GLN A 219 -13.47 13.76 -5.69
CA GLN A 219 -13.07 15.09 -6.13
C GLN A 219 -13.71 16.19 -5.28
N LYS A 220 -15.02 16.09 -4.99
CA LYS A 220 -15.73 17.01 -4.08
C LYS A 220 -15.07 17.12 -2.70
N VAL A 221 -14.60 16.00 -2.15
CA VAL A 221 -13.92 15.97 -0.85
C VAL A 221 -12.53 16.59 -0.95
N VAL A 222 -11.76 16.17 -1.96
CA VAL A 222 -10.38 16.60 -2.17
C VAL A 222 -10.31 18.10 -2.37
N ASP A 223 -11.17 18.71 -3.21
CA ASP A 223 -11.20 20.15 -3.56
C ASP A 223 -11.16 21.12 -2.36
N THR A 224 -11.60 20.64 -1.20
CA THR A 224 -11.57 21.39 0.05
C THR A 224 -10.53 20.87 1.04
N LYS A 225 -10.39 19.55 1.18
CA LYS A 225 -9.58 18.93 2.23
C LYS A 225 -8.08 19.20 2.10
N TRP A 226 -7.52 19.19 0.89
CA TRP A 226 -6.07 19.33 0.69
C TRP A 226 -5.52 20.66 1.22
N LYS A 227 -6.34 21.72 1.22
CA LYS A 227 -5.94 23.08 1.63
C LYS A 227 -5.62 23.18 3.12
N ALA A 228 -6.20 22.29 3.92
CA ALA A 228 -5.98 22.19 5.36
C ALA A 228 -5.05 21.03 5.73
N TYR A 229 -4.41 20.39 4.74
CA TYR A 229 -3.51 19.27 5.00
C TYR A 229 -2.33 19.73 5.86
N THR A 230 -2.17 19.02 6.98
CA THR A 230 -0.97 19.04 7.80
C THR A 230 -0.79 17.68 8.47
N SER A 231 0.45 17.31 8.78
CA SER A 231 0.76 16.06 9.48
C SER A 231 2.11 16.12 10.18
N SER A 232 2.23 15.46 11.32
CA SER A 232 3.51 15.16 11.97
C SER A 232 3.85 13.67 11.92
N ASP A 233 3.03 12.88 11.23
CA ASP A 233 3.17 11.44 11.11
C ASP A 233 4.05 11.11 9.90
N THR A 234 5.18 10.44 10.13
CA THR A 234 6.19 10.16 9.10
C THR A 234 5.65 9.26 7.98
N LEU A 235 4.71 8.36 8.29
CA LEU A 235 4.06 7.53 7.29
C LEU A 235 3.15 8.38 6.41
N ASP A 236 2.28 9.17 7.06
CA ASP A 236 1.30 10.01 6.38
C ASP A 236 1.99 11.01 5.44
N LEU A 237 3.05 11.69 5.90
CA LEU A 237 3.83 12.60 5.07
C LEU A 237 4.41 11.92 3.83
N GLY A 238 5.00 10.74 4.00
CA GLY A 238 5.57 9.98 2.88
C GLY A 238 4.51 9.49 1.88
N MET A 239 3.41 8.95 2.39
CA MET A 239 2.29 8.49 1.57
C MET A 239 1.57 9.65 0.89
N ALA A 240 1.57 10.86 1.46
CA ALA A 240 1.06 12.07 0.82
C ALA A 240 1.89 12.47 -0.40
N LEU A 241 3.23 12.44 -0.29
CA LEU A 241 4.11 12.66 -1.44
C LEU A 241 3.90 11.60 -2.51
N TRP A 242 3.77 10.33 -2.12
CA TRP A 242 3.43 9.26 -3.06
C TRP A 242 2.05 9.45 -3.71
N ALA A 243 1.02 9.90 -3.01
CA ALA A 243 -0.26 10.18 -3.66
C ALA A 243 -0.13 11.37 -4.64
N ALA A 244 0.57 12.43 -4.22
CA ALA A 244 0.73 13.66 -4.99
C ALA A 244 1.57 13.50 -6.27
N HIS A 245 2.60 12.64 -6.27
CA HIS A 245 3.51 12.55 -7.42
C HIS A 245 2.81 12.14 -8.73
N TRP A 246 1.66 11.46 -8.65
CA TRP A 246 0.91 11.00 -9.82
C TRP A 246 0.36 12.14 -10.68
N TYR A 247 -0.10 13.24 -10.06
CA TYR A 247 -0.79 14.33 -10.75
C TYR A 247 -0.29 15.74 -10.37
N SER A 248 0.85 15.85 -9.69
CA SER A 248 1.46 17.14 -9.31
C SER A 248 1.79 18.08 -10.48
N ASP A 249 1.93 17.53 -11.69
CA ASP A 249 2.15 18.24 -12.95
C ASP A 249 0.85 18.72 -13.61
N GLN A 250 -0.31 18.23 -13.15
CA GLN A 250 -1.61 18.41 -13.81
C GLN A 250 -2.62 19.14 -12.91
N ASP A 251 -2.63 18.83 -11.61
CA ASP A 251 -3.69 19.23 -10.70
C ASP A 251 -3.18 20.10 -9.54
N GLU A 252 -3.87 21.22 -9.30
CA GLU A 252 -3.55 22.15 -8.19
C GLU A 252 -3.58 21.44 -6.83
N TRP A 253 -4.59 20.62 -6.57
CA TRP A 253 -4.73 19.90 -5.30
C TRP A 253 -3.55 18.97 -5.03
N SER A 254 -3.04 18.34 -6.09
CA SER A 254 -1.98 17.33 -6.02
C SER A 254 -0.65 18.01 -5.74
N LYS A 255 -0.34 19.09 -6.47
CA LYS A 255 0.81 19.94 -6.19
C LYS A 255 0.74 20.56 -4.79
N GLY A 256 -0.41 21.10 -4.41
CA GLY A 256 -0.61 21.71 -3.10
C GLY A 256 -0.45 20.72 -1.94
N LEU A 257 -0.89 19.48 -2.12
CA LEU A 257 -0.65 18.39 -1.17
C LEU A 257 0.85 18.10 -1.02
N ALA A 258 1.59 18.00 -2.13
CA ALA A 258 3.04 17.80 -2.08
C ALA A 258 3.76 18.96 -1.37
N ASP A 259 3.42 20.20 -1.70
CA ASP A 259 4.00 21.39 -1.07
C ASP A 259 3.74 21.41 0.44
N ALA A 260 2.53 21.03 0.87
CA ALA A 260 2.16 20.93 2.27
C ALA A 260 2.91 19.79 3.00
N ALA A 261 3.01 18.60 2.39
CA ALA A 261 3.78 17.49 2.95
C ALA A 261 5.28 17.84 3.06
N LEU A 262 5.85 18.49 2.04
CA LEU A 262 7.24 18.97 2.06
C LEU A 262 7.50 19.97 3.18
N ARG A 263 6.61 20.95 3.34
CA ARG A 263 6.69 21.92 4.44
C ARG A 263 6.71 21.22 5.78
N ASP A 264 5.79 20.29 6.01
CA ASP A 264 5.65 19.62 7.29
C ASP A 264 6.79 18.61 7.55
N MET A 265 7.32 17.95 6.51
CA MET A 265 8.55 17.15 6.61
C MET A 265 9.74 18.00 7.06
N ARG A 266 9.91 19.22 6.54
CA ARG A 266 10.99 20.12 6.97
C ARG A 266 10.84 20.49 8.45
N ILE A 267 9.62 20.76 8.91
CA ILE A 267 9.36 21.00 10.33
C ILE A 267 9.77 19.76 11.15
N VAL A 268 9.29 18.57 10.79
CA VAL A 268 9.59 17.33 11.50
C VAL A 268 11.10 17.05 11.53
N PHE A 269 11.78 17.06 10.40
CA PHE A 269 13.17 16.60 10.32
C PHE A 269 14.23 17.68 10.61
N HIS A 270 13.97 18.94 10.27
CA HIS A 270 14.96 20.02 10.42
C HIS A 270 14.70 20.93 11.62
N GLU A 271 13.45 21.16 12.00
CA GLU A 271 13.13 22.05 13.12
C GLU A 271 12.95 21.29 14.45
N THR A 272 12.24 20.16 14.42
CA THR A 272 12.03 19.34 15.64
C THR A 272 13.12 18.32 15.88
N HIS A 273 14.06 18.16 14.93
CA HIS A 273 15.14 17.18 14.98
C HIS A 273 14.64 15.75 15.29
N TYR A 274 13.55 15.33 14.63
CA TYR A 274 12.92 14.03 14.88
C TYR A 274 13.90 12.84 14.85
N LEU A 275 14.95 12.88 14.02
CA LEU A 275 15.95 11.81 13.94
C LEU A 275 16.83 11.66 15.20
N ASP A 276 16.86 12.65 16.09
CA ASP A 276 17.55 12.59 17.39
C ASP A 276 16.76 11.78 18.43
N VAL A 277 15.47 11.54 18.17
CA VAL A 277 14.62 10.69 19.02
C VAL A 277 15.18 9.26 19.02
N PRO A 278 15.30 8.61 20.20
CA PRO A 278 15.80 7.24 20.28
C PRO A 278 15.04 6.28 19.39
N ILE A 279 15.77 5.38 18.70
CA ILE A 279 15.19 4.43 17.74
C ILE A 279 14.09 3.54 18.35
N ALA A 280 14.18 3.23 19.65
CA ALA A 280 13.18 2.45 20.38
C ALA A 280 11.82 3.17 20.56
N GLN A 281 11.77 4.48 20.32
CA GLN A 281 10.54 5.29 20.38
C GLN A 281 9.99 5.60 18.98
N ARG A 282 10.65 5.09 17.94
CA ARG A 282 10.34 5.31 16.53
C ARG A 282 9.78 4.03 15.92
N LEU A 283 9.13 4.15 14.77
CA LEU A 283 8.54 3.00 14.06
C LEU A 283 9.10 2.94 12.65
N ALA A 284 9.76 1.83 12.31
CA ALA A 284 10.51 1.69 11.07
C ALA A 284 9.62 1.81 9.84
N PHE A 285 8.52 1.05 9.75
CA PHE A 285 7.58 1.12 8.63
C PHE A 285 7.06 2.55 8.38
N ARG A 286 6.87 3.36 9.43
CA ARG A 286 6.39 4.73 9.25
C ARG A 286 7.42 5.60 8.55
N GLU A 287 8.68 5.47 8.94
CA GLU A 287 9.78 6.22 8.35
C GLU A 287 10.18 5.72 6.97
N PHE A 288 10.05 4.41 6.72
CA PHE A 288 10.17 3.88 5.37
C PHE A 288 9.09 4.43 4.43
N GLY A 289 7.91 4.76 4.96
CA GLY A 289 6.91 5.56 4.24
C GLY A 289 7.46 6.91 3.79
N THR A 290 8.14 7.65 4.69
CA THR A 290 8.83 8.90 4.34
C THR A 290 9.87 8.68 3.23
N CYS A 291 10.73 7.68 3.37
CA CYS A 291 11.76 7.36 2.36
C CYS A 291 11.14 7.03 1.00
N LEU A 292 10.05 6.27 0.97
CA LEU A 292 9.30 5.98 -0.25
C LEU A 292 8.80 7.27 -0.90
N GLY A 293 8.18 8.17 -0.13
CA GLY A 293 7.69 9.47 -0.63
C GLY A 293 8.81 10.34 -1.22
N ILE A 294 9.95 10.43 -0.53
CA ILE A 294 11.17 11.12 -1.01
C ILE A 294 11.69 10.47 -2.30
N GLY A 295 11.64 9.14 -2.40
CA GLY A 295 12.12 8.38 -3.55
C GLY A 295 11.23 8.45 -4.81
N VAL A 296 10.00 8.98 -4.71
CA VAL A 296 9.10 9.15 -5.86
C VAL A 296 8.80 10.61 -6.22
N TYR A 297 9.16 11.55 -5.35
CA TYR A 297 8.91 12.97 -5.54
C TYR A 297 10.23 13.78 -5.48
N PRO A 298 10.45 14.78 -6.36
CA PRO A 298 11.67 15.59 -6.32
C PRO A 298 11.82 16.34 -4.99
N THR A 299 12.80 15.95 -4.17
CA THR A 299 12.95 16.42 -2.78
C THR A 299 14.42 16.58 -2.36
N HIS A 300 15.20 17.36 -3.13
CA HIS A 300 16.66 17.48 -2.97
C HIS A 300 17.15 17.76 -1.55
N ASP A 301 16.45 18.60 -0.77
CA ASP A 301 16.84 18.93 0.60
C ASP A 301 16.56 17.80 1.62
N LEU A 302 15.65 16.88 1.29
CA LEU A 302 15.24 15.77 2.14
C LEU A 302 15.89 14.42 1.75
N GLU A 303 16.54 14.32 0.59
CA GLU A 303 17.30 13.13 0.20
C GLU A 303 18.27 12.62 1.31
N PRO A 304 19.03 13.50 2.01
CA PRO A 304 19.87 13.05 3.13
C PRO A 304 19.10 12.48 4.31
N VAL A 305 17.84 12.89 4.52
CA VAL A 305 16.97 12.37 5.59
C VAL A 305 16.63 10.91 5.31
N ALA A 306 16.26 10.56 4.07
CA ALA A 306 15.96 9.18 3.70
C ALA A 306 17.16 8.25 3.89
N GLY A 307 18.36 8.70 3.51
CA GLY A 307 19.61 7.95 3.73
C GLY A 307 19.92 7.73 5.21
N GLN A 308 19.70 8.75 6.06
CA GLN A 308 19.89 8.63 7.51
C GLN A 308 18.89 7.67 8.16
N ILE A 309 17.62 7.69 7.73
CA ILE A 309 16.59 6.75 8.21
C ILE A 309 17.01 5.30 7.89
N ILE A 310 17.35 5.02 6.62
CA ILE A 310 17.77 3.69 6.17
C ILE A 310 18.97 3.20 7.01
N ALA A 311 20.03 4.00 7.08
CA ALA A 311 21.24 3.64 7.82
C ALA A 311 20.98 3.44 9.33
N ALA A 312 20.07 4.20 9.93
CA ALA A 312 19.72 4.07 11.34
C ALA A 312 19.03 2.72 11.63
N TRP A 313 18.09 2.30 10.80
CA TRP A 313 17.38 1.02 10.98
C TRP A 313 18.24 -0.20 10.63
N GLU A 314 19.15 -0.07 9.67
CA GLU A 314 20.17 -1.08 9.39
C GLU A 314 21.12 -1.25 10.59
N LYS A 315 21.65 -0.13 11.11
CA LYS A 315 22.52 -0.14 12.30
C LYS A 315 21.82 -0.70 13.54
N ALA A 316 20.52 -0.48 13.68
CA ALA A 316 19.72 -1.04 14.76
C ALA A 316 19.43 -2.54 14.60
N GLY A 317 19.85 -3.16 13.49
CA GLY A 317 19.61 -4.56 13.21
C GLY A 317 18.12 -4.86 13.02
N ARG A 318 17.34 -3.90 12.51
CA ARG A 318 15.92 -4.09 12.20
C ARG A 318 15.70 -4.59 10.76
N VAL A 319 16.58 -4.21 9.84
CA VAL A 319 16.56 -4.53 8.41
C VAL A 319 18.00 -4.64 7.88
N PRO A 320 18.24 -5.27 6.71
CA PRO A 320 17.33 -6.13 5.96
C PRO A 320 17.14 -7.51 6.60
N ILE A 321 17.98 -7.89 7.57
CA ILE A 321 17.85 -9.13 8.36
C ILE A 321 17.63 -8.72 9.82
N PRO A 322 16.41 -8.90 10.36
CA PRO A 322 16.14 -8.56 11.75
C PRO A 322 16.97 -9.41 12.73
N THR A 323 17.59 -8.76 13.69
CA THR A 323 18.11 -9.43 14.89
C THR A 323 16.93 -9.80 15.79
N ARG A 324 16.89 -11.04 16.29
CA ARG A 324 15.74 -11.54 17.08
C ARG A 324 15.45 -10.63 18.27
N ASN A 325 14.30 -9.95 18.24
CA ASN A 325 13.79 -9.15 19.34
C ASN A 325 12.29 -9.38 19.51
N SER A 326 11.91 -10.13 20.55
CA SER A 326 10.54 -10.58 20.82
C SER A 326 9.51 -9.45 20.93
N GLU A 327 9.91 -8.23 21.28
CA GLU A 327 8.98 -7.09 21.45
C GLU A 327 8.56 -6.46 20.11
N LEU A 328 9.34 -6.65 19.04
CA LEU A 328 9.11 -6.05 17.73
C LEU A 328 8.82 -7.11 16.66
N GLU A 329 8.77 -8.39 17.01
CA GLU A 329 8.49 -9.48 16.05
C GLU A 329 7.20 -9.22 15.27
N SER A 330 6.21 -8.56 15.90
CA SER A 330 4.90 -8.39 15.30
C SER A 330 4.79 -7.35 14.16
N LEU A 331 5.86 -6.57 13.95
CA LEU A 331 5.94 -5.54 12.91
C LEU A 331 7.01 -5.87 11.86
N GLU A 332 7.71 -7.01 12.01
CA GLU A 332 8.82 -7.36 11.11
C GLU A 332 8.38 -7.45 9.65
N PRO A 333 7.26 -8.13 9.30
CA PRO A 333 6.88 -8.24 7.90
C PRO A 333 6.63 -6.90 7.23
N ILE A 334 5.94 -5.98 7.91
CA ILE A 334 5.64 -4.65 7.35
C ILE A 334 6.89 -3.79 7.25
N ASP A 335 7.78 -3.83 8.24
CA ASP A 335 9.04 -3.10 8.21
C ASP A 335 9.90 -3.54 7.01
N LEU A 336 9.98 -4.85 6.75
CA LEU A 336 10.81 -5.43 5.69
C LEU A 336 10.29 -5.12 4.28
N VAL A 337 8.99 -5.26 4.03
CA VAL A 337 8.44 -4.95 2.70
C VAL A 337 8.46 -3.45 2.42
N MET A 338 8.29 -2.61 3.45
CA MET A 338 8.38 -1.16 3.31
C MET A 338 9.83 -0.69 3.18
N TYR A 339 10.80 -1.33 3.83
CA TYR A 339 12.22 -1.08 3.61
C TYR A 339 12.63 -1.37 2.15
N ALA A 340 12.16 -2.49 1.59
CA ALA A 340 12.38 -2.81 0.19
C ALA A 340 11.82 -1.70 -0.72
N ALA A 341 10.59 -1.26 -0.51
CA ALA A 341 10.01 -0.16 -1.29
C ALA A 341 10.68 1.20 -1.01
N ALA A 342 11.17 1.46 0.20
CA ALA A 342 11.90 2.69 0.54
C ALA A 342 13.26 2.78 -0.18
N SER A 343 14.00 1.67 -0.23
CA SER A 343 15.28 1.60 -0.94
C SER A 343 15.11 1.62 -2.45
N ARG A 344 14.04 1.00 -2.96
CA ARG A 344 13.70 0.91 -4.39
C ARG A 344 12.19 1.08 -4.58
N PRO A 345 11.70 2.32 -4.74
CA PRO A 345 10.28 2.57 -4.92
C PRO A 345 9.64 1.81 -6.09
N GLY A 346 10.38 1.61 -7.18
CA GLY A 346 10.01 0.71 -8.27
C GLY A 346 8.56 0.88 -8.74
N ALA A 347 7.76 -0.17 -8.61
CA ALA A 347 6.36 -0.20 -9.06
C ALA A 347 5.45 0.89 -8.45
N PHE A 348 5.86 1.54 -7.35
CA PHE A 348 5.17 2.70 -6.78
C PHE A 348 5.32 3.99 -7.59
N GLN A 349 6.40 4.10 -8.40
CA GLN A 349 6.69 5.29 -9.21
C GLN A 349 5.80 5.36 -10.46
N LYS A 350 5.36 6.58 -10.75
CA LYS A 350 4.76 6.98 -12.04
C LYS A 350 5.70 6.58 -13.17
N ASP A 351 5.13 6.03 -14.24
CA ASP A 351 5.83 5.62 -15.46
C ASP A 351 6.90 4.51 -15.33
N TYR A 352 7.15 3.96 -14.14
CA TYR A 352 8.19 2.92 -13.94
C TYR A 352 8.00 1.64 -14.78
N LEU A 353 6.75 1.27 -15.06
CA LEU A 353 6.45 0.07 -15.84
C LEU A 353 6.44 0.30 -17.35
N ASN A 354 6.36 1.57 -17.78
CA ASN A 354 6.31 1.95 -19.18
C ASN A 354 7.65 1.77 -19.89
#